data_AF-A0A249PK07-F1
#
_entry.id   AF-A0A249PK07-F1
#
_cell.length_a   1.000
_cell.length_b   1.000
_cell.length_c   1.000
_cell.angle_alpha   90.00
_cell.angle_beta   90.00
_cell.angle_gamma   90.00
#
_symmetry.space_group_name_H-M   'P 1'
#
loop_
_entity.id
_entity.type
_entity.pdbx_description
1 polymer ?
#
loop_
_entity_poly.entity_id
_entity_poly.type
_entity_poly.pdbx_seq_one_letter_code
_entity_poly.pdbx_strand_id
1 'polypeptide(L)'
;MKNPAREAPIASAILFLLSGPTLWAGHLLLVYGFQSATCVVGSGSVAPSALIQTWVVLATLGAILVLCFGIFFPDRLAHMLRYDMPDPHNRTFSIRVERLLSLLSLTGVIWSGTSIFLIDVCGILR
;
A
#
# COMPACT_ATOMS: atom_id res chain seq x y z
N MET A 1 -17.87 -9.98 39.23
CA MET A 1 -16.93 -8.91 38.79
C MET A 1 -16.96 -8.87 37.27
N LYS A 2 -17.57 -7.82 36.71
CA LYS A 2 -17.72 -7.63 35.26
C LYS A 2 -16.38 -7.10 34.76
N ASN A 3 -15.62 -7.90 34.01
CA ASN A 3 -14.34 -7.45 33.44
C ASN A 3 -14.62 -6.18 32.61
N PRO A 4 -13.88 -5.07 32.81
CA PRO A 4 -14.05 -3.90 31.97
C PRO A 4 -13.77 -4.33 30.53
N ALA A 5 -14.70 -4.05 29.64
CA ALA A 5 -14.52 -4.26 28.22
C ALA A 5 -13.18 -3.60 27.84
N ARG A 6 -12.18 -4.41 27.47
CA ARG A 6 -10.97 -3.89 26.84
C ARG A 6 -11.45 -3.28 25.53
N GLU A 7 -11.64 -1.96 25.54
CA GLU A 7 -11.81 -1.20 24.31
C GLU A 7 -10.61 -1.55 23.42
N ALA A 8 -10.89 -2.13 22.25
CA ALA A 8 -9.83 -2.35 21.28
C ALA A 8 -9.14 -0.99 21.08
N PRO A 9 -7.81 -0.90 21.24
CA PRO A 9 -7.13 0.37 21.21
C PRO A 9 -7.45 1.05 19.88
N ILE A 10 -8.01 2.26 19.94
CA ILE A 10 -8.45 3.05 18.78
C ILE A 10 -7.34 3.12 17.72
N ALA A 11 -6.08 3.14 18.16
CA ALA A 11 -4.90 3.06 17.30
C ALA A 11 -4.86 1.80 16.39
N SER A 12 -5.24 0.62 16.89
CA SER A 12 -5.31 -0.61 16.09
C SER A 12 -6.43 -0.53 15.05
N ALA A 13 -7.58 0.04 15.40
CA ALA A 13 -8.68 0.26 14.46
C ALA A 13 -8.27 1.21 13.30
N ILE A 14 -7.58 2.30 13.64
CA ILE A 14 -7.05 3.26 12.69
C ILE A 14 -5.99 2.58 11.80
N LEU A 15 -5.03 1.84 12.36
CA LEU A 15 -4.01 1.12 11.59
C LEU A 15 -4.61 0.08 10.65
N PHE A 16 -5.67 -0.63 11.07
CA PHE A 16 -6.39 -1.58 10.22
C PHE A 16 -7.03 -0.89 9.02
N LEU A 17 -7.75 0.20 9.25
CA LEU A 17 -8.40 0.99 8.19
C LEU A 17 -7.38 1.65 7.25
N LEU A 18 -6.25 2.11 7.78
CA LEU A 18 -5.19 2.74 6.99
C LEU A 18 -4.22 1.75 6.35
N SER A 19 -4.34 0.44 6.57
CA SER A 19 -3.40 -0.55 6.01
C SER A 19 -3.29 -0.44 4.49
N GLY A 20 -4.43 -0.39 3.77
CA GLY A 20 -4.49 -0.20 2.32
C GLY A 20 -3.86 1.11 1.84
N PRO A 21 -4.27 2.29 2.35
CA PRO A 21 -3.65 3.58 2.03
C PRO A 21 -2.15 3.68 2.38
N THR A 22 -1.73 3.09 3.49
CA THR A 22 -0.32 3.10 3.94
C THR A 22 0.53 2.26 3.01
N LEU A 23 0.02 1.11 2.57
CA LEU A 23 0.67 0.29 1.54
C LEU A 23 0.81 1.03 0.22
N TRP A 24 -0.22 1.77 -0.20
CA TRP A 24 -0.15 2.59 -1.40
C TRP A 24 0.85 3.73 -1.27
N ALA A 25 0.83 4.46 -0.16
CA ALA A 25 1.79 5.53 0.11
C ALA A 25 3.23 5.00 0.14
N GLY A 26 3.45 3.84 0.76
CA GLY A 26 4.75 3.15 0.75
C GLY A 26 5.18 2.71 -0.66
N HIS A 27 4.25 2.21 -1.47
CA HIS A 27 4.50 1.88 -2.87
C HIS A 27 4.96 3.10 -3.67
N LEU A 28 4.22 4.23 -3.57
CA LEU A 28 4.60 5.48 -4.23
C LEU A 28 5.97 5.98 -3.77
N LEU A 29 6.24 5.95 -2.46
CA LEU A 29 7.53 6.35 -1.91
C LEU A 29 8.67 5.50 -2.48
N LEU A 30 8.49 4.18 -2.59
CA LEU A 30 9.51 3.28 -3.14
C LEU A 30 9.72 3.50 -4.64
N VAL A 31 8.66 3.72 -5.40
CA VAL A 31 8.73 3.95 -6.84
C VAL A 31 9.40 5.29 -7.12
N TYR A 32 8.83 6.38 -6.62
CA TYR A 32 9.32 7.73 -6.89
C TYR A 32 10.64 8.05 -6.18
N GLY A 33 10.86 7.50 -4.98
CA GLY A 33 12.12 7.66 -4.24
C GLY A 33 13.28 6.97 -4.96
N PHE A 34 13.08 5.74 -5.42
CA PHE A 34 14.10 5.02 -6.20
C PHE A 34 14.36 5.70 -7.55
N GLN A 35 13.31 6.12 -8.25
CA GLN A 35 13.42 6.91 -9.47
C GLN A 35 14.25 8.18 -9.25
N SER A 36 13.95 8.95 -8.20
CA SER A 36 14.67 10.19 -7.90
C SER A 36 16.14 9.94 -7.59
N ALA A 37 16.44 8.93 -6.77
CA ALA A 37 17.81 8.55 -6.42
C ALA A 37 18.61 8.09 -7.66
N THR A 38 17.99 7.27 -8.51
CA THR A 38 18.64 6.76 -9.73
C THR A 38 18.85 7.84 -10.79
N CYS A 39 17.93 8.79 -10.96
CA CYS A 39 18.14 9.91 -11.88
C CYS A 39 19.26 10.87 -11.40
N VAL A 40 19.42 11.08 -10.08
CA VAL A 40 20.51 11.94 -9.54
C VAL A 40 21.87 11.25 -9.69
N VAL A 41 21.97 9.96 -9.36
CA VAL A 41 23.23 9.19 -9.41
C VAL A 41 23.62 8.81 -10.84
N GLY A 42 22.65 8.61 -11.73
CA GLY A 42 22.83 8.17 -13.13
C GLY A 42 23.16 9.26 -14.14
N SER A 43 23.48 10.48 -13.70
CA SER A 43 23.74 11.66 -14.54
C SER A 43 24.92 11.54 -15.53
N GLY A 44 25.75 10.48 -15.43
CA GLY A 44 26.95 10.31 -16.25
C GLY A 44 26.76 9.64 -17.61
N SER A 45 25.87 8.65 -17.74
CA SER A 45 25.66 7.92 -19.01
C SER A 45 24.56 6.90 -18.82
N VAL A 46 23.42 7.06 -19.51
CA VAL A 46 22.32 6.10 -19.57
C VAL A 46 21.89 5.61 -18.18
N ALA A 47 21.10 6.42 -17.45
CA ALA A 47 20.29 5.87 -16.36
C ALA A 47 19.48 4.70 -16.96
N PRO A 48 19.67 3.44 -16.51
CA PRO A 48 19.10 2.30 -17.21
C PRO A 48 17.59 2.33 -16.96
N SER A 49 16.84 2.86 -17.93
CA SER A 49 15.38 2.90 -17.92
C SER A 49 14.79 1.52 -17.61
N ALA A 50 15.43 0.46 -18.12
CA ALA A 50 15.10 -0.92 -17.81
C ALA A 50 15.19 -1.27 -16.32
N LEU A 51 16.15 -0.73 -15.58
CA LEU A 51 16.34 -1.01 -14.14
C LEU A 51 15.25 -0.31 -13.32
N ILE A 52 14.90 0.93 -13.69
CA ILE A 52 13.79 1.65 -13.05
C ILE A 52 12.47 0.95 -13.37
N GLN A 53 12.21 0.58 -14.63
CA GLN A 53 11.00 -0.16 -15.01
C GLN A 53 10.89 -1.50 -14.29
N THR A 54 11.98 -2.27 -14.21
CA THR A 54 12.00 -3.56 -13.50
C THR A 54 11.69 -3.36 -12.01
N TRP A 55 12.28 -2.34 -11.38
CA TRP A 55 12.00 -2.01 -9.97
C TRP A 55 10.54 -1.65 -9.74
N VAL A 56 9.97 -0.79 -10.60
CA VAL A 56 8.57 -0.38 -10.48
C VAL A 56 7.64 -1.57 -10.67
N VAL A 57 7.87 -2.41 -11.68
CA VAL A 57 7.08 -3.64 -11.89
C VAL A 57 7.16 -4.55 -10.66
N LEU A 58 8.35 -4.73 -10.07
CA LEU A 58 8.53 -5.54 -8.88
C LEU A 58 7.82 -4.95 -7.65
N ALA A 59 7.93 -3.63 -7.44
CA ALA A 59 7.26 -2.91 -6.36
C ALA A 59 5.74 -2.91 -6.52
N THR A 60 5.23 -2.79 -7.74
CA THR A 60 3.80 -2.84 -8.08
C THR A 60 3.25 -4.25 -7.84
N LEU A 61 3.94 -5.29 -8.35
CA LEU A 61 3.55 -6.68 -8.10
C LEU A 61 3.57 -7.03 -6.61
N GLY A 62 4.60 -6.57 -5.88
CA GLY A 62 4.69 -6.74 -4.43
C GLY A 62 3.52 -6.07 -3.70
N ALA A 63 3.21 -4.81 -4.03
CA ALA A 63 2.09 -4.09 -3.44
C ALA A 63 0.74 -4.77 -3.75
N ILE A 64 0.52 -5.21 -5.00
CA ILE A 64 -0.67 -5.97 -5.39
C ILE A 64 -0.79 -7.26 -4.59
N LEU A 65 0.30 -8.02 -4.45
CA LEU A 65 0.30 -9.27 -3.67
C LEU A 65 -0.09 -9.02 -2.21
N VAL A 66 0.47 -7.99 -1.58
CA VAL A 66 0.17 -7.65 -0.19
C VAL A 66 -1.27 -7.15 -0.03
N LEU A 67 -1.76 -6.31 -0.95
CA LEU A 67 -3.15 -5.84 -0.94
C LEU A 67 -4.14 -6.98 -1.18
N CYS A 68 -3.88 -7.85 -2.16
CA CYS A 68 -4.68 -9.05 -2.40
C CYS A 68 -4.69 -9.94 -1.16
N PHE A 69 -3.54 -10.16 -0.52
CA PHE A 69 -3.47 -10.94 0.71
C PHE A 69 -4.35 -10.34 1.81
N GLY A 70 -4.36 -9.01 1.96
CA GLY A 70 -5.25 -8.33 2.90
C GLY A 70 -6.73 -8.46 2.58
N ILE A 71 -7.10 -8.35 1.30
CA ILE A 71 -8.49 -8.49 0.82
C ILE A 71 -9.00 -9.93 0.97
N PHE A 72 -8.16 -10.94 0.70
CA PHE A 72 -8.55 -12.36 0.77
C PHE A 72 -8.52 -12.92 2.20
N PHE A 73 -7.68 -12.36 3.09
CA PHE A 73 -7.53 -12.83 4.46
C PHE A 73 -7.74 -11.72 5.51
N PRO A 74 -8.93 -11.09 5.55
CA PRO A 74 -9.22 -10.00 6.48
C PRO A 74 -9.13 -10.47 7.95
N ASP A 75 -9.50 -11.73 8.24
CA ASP A 75 -9.38 -12.32 9.58
C ASP A 75 -7.93 -12.46 10.04
N ARG A 76 -6.99 -12.85 9.15
CA ARG A 76 -5.56 -12.89 9.52
C ARG A 76 -5.00 -11.50 9.74
N LEU A 77 -5.42 -10.52 8.93
CA LEU A 77 -4.96 -9.15 9.03
C LEU A 77 -5.47 -8.51 10.33
N ALA A 78 -6.75 -8.73 10.67
CA ALA A 78 -7.32 -8.35 11.96
C ALA A 78 -6.58 -9.01 13.14
N HIS A 79 -6.24 -10.30 13.03
CA HIS A 79 -5.49 -11.01 14.07
C HIS A 79 -4.05 -10.47 14.22
N MET A 80 -3.36 -10.21 13.10
CA MET A 80 -1.99 -9.68 13.09
C MET A 80 -1.93 -8.27 13.68
N LEU A 81 -2.96 -7.44 13.47
CA LEU A 81 -3.09 -6.11 14.07
C LEU A 81 -3.73 -6.11 15.47
N ARG A 82 -4.02 -7.30 16.04
CA ARG A 82 -4.70 -7.46 17.34
C ARG A 82 -6.00 -6.67 17.44
N TYR A 83 -6.74 -6.60 16.35
CA TYR A 83 -8.03 -5.95 16.28
C TYR A 83 -9.11 -6.91 16.79
N ASP A 84 -9.47 -6.77 18.06
CA ASP A 84 -10.48 -7.59 18.73
C ASP A 84 -11.69 -6.69 19.08
N MET A 85 -12.59 -6.51 18.11
CA MET A 85 -13.80 -5.70 18.32
C MET A 85 -14.91 -6.53 18.98
N PRO A 86 -15.42 -6.13 20.17
CA PRO A 86 -16.49 -6.87 20.85
C PRO A 86 -17.85 -6.78 20.14
N ASP A 87 -18.04 -5.77 19.28
CA ASP A 87 -19.32 -5.49 18.63
C ASP A 87 -19.36 -6.05 17.19
N PRO A 88 -20.22 -7.03 16.88
CA PRO A 88 -20.31 -7.65 15.56
C PRO A 88 -20.77 -6.69 14.47
N HIS A 89 -21.54 -5.64 14.81
CA HIS A 89 -22.07 -4.73 13.81
C HIS A 89 -20.99 -3.76 13.31
N ASN A 90 -20.17 -3.24 14.22
CA ASN A 90 -19.03 -2.37 13.91
C ASN A 90 -17.92 -3.12 13.16
N ARG A 91 -17.67 -4.39 13.51
CA ARG A 91 -16.70 -5.25 12.81
C ARG A 91 -17.03 -5.37 11.32
N THR A 92 -18.30 -5.58 10.99
CA THR A 92 -18.73 -5.77 9.60
C THR A 92 -18.59 -4.48 8.78
N PHE A 93 -18.87 -3.32 9.39
CA PHE A 93 -18.66 -2.02 8.78
C PHE A 93 -17.18 -1.76 8.51
N SER A 94 -16.31 -1.94 9.50
CA SER A 94 -14.88 -1.73 9.36
C SER A 94 -14.24 -2.63 8.30
N ILE A 95 -14.65 -3.89 8.20
CA ILE A 95 -14.19 -4.80 7.12
C ILE A 95 -14.61 -4.31 5.74
N ARG A 96 -15.85 -3.81 5.58
CA ARG A 96 -16.31 -3.28 4.28
C ARG A 96 -15.55 -2.01 3.89
N VAL A 97 -15.29 -1.13 4.85
CA VAL A 97 -14.54 0.11 4.65
C VAL A 97 -13.08 -0.19 4.29
N GLU A 98 -12.42 -1.09 5.04
CA GLU A 98 -11.07 -1.56 4.71
C GLU A 98 -11.02 -2.15 3.30
N ARG A 99 -11.97 -3.01 2.93
CA ARG A 99 -12.02 -3.60 1.59
C ARG A 99 -12.18 -2.56 0.49
N LEU A 100 -13.01 -1.53 0.70
CA LEU A 100 -13.16 -0.41 -0.24
C LEU A 100 -11.87 0.40 -0.35
N LEU A 101 -11.23 0.71 0.78
CA LEU A 101 -9.95 1.42 0.82
C LEU A 101 -8.83 0.63 0.15
N SER A 102 -8.80 -0.70 0.34
CA SER A 102 -7.85 -1.61 -0.29
C SER A 102 -8.10 -1.75 -1.78
N LEU A 103 -9.36 -1.78 -2.25
CA LEU A 103 -9.70 -1.72 -3.68
C LEU A 103 -9.30 -0.38 -4.31
N LEU A 104 -9.55 0.73 -3.61
CA LEU A 104 -9.16 2.06 -4.05
C LEU A 104 -7.62 2.17 -4.16
N SER A 105 -6.92 1.67 -3.15
CA SER A 105 -5.47 1.55 -3.09
C SER A 105 -4.93 0.70 -4.25
N LEU A 106 -5.54 -0.45 -4.53
CA LEU A 106 -5.15 -1.34 -5.63
C LEU A 106 -5.35 -0.67 -6.99
N THR A 107 -6.44 0.07 -7.17
CA THR A 107 -6.66 0.88 -8.37
C THR A 107 -5.56 1.95 -8.52
N GLY A 108 -5.20 2.61 -7.40
CA GLY A 108 -4.11 3.56 -7.35
C GLY A 108 -2.76 2.95 -7.73
N VAL A 109 -2.43 1.76 -7.21
CA VAL A 109 -1.19 1.02 -7.53
C VAL A 109 -1.13 0.63 -9.00
N ILE A 110 -2.22 0.13 -9.58
CA ILE A 110 -2.30 -0.23 -11.00
C ILE A 110 -2.11 1.03 -11.86
N TRP A 111 -2.84 2.10 -11.53
CA TRP A 111 -2.76 3.35 -12.26
C TRP A 111 -1.34 3.96 -12.21
N SER A 112 -0.71 3.99 -11.03
CA SER A 112 0.67 4.47 -10.88
C SER A 112 1.70 3.57 -11.56
N GLY A 113 1.47 2.26 -11.58
CA GLY A 113 2.32 1.33 -12.34
C GLY A 113 2.22 1.56 -13.85
N THR A 114 1.02 1.85 -14.36
CA THR A 114 0.80 2.12 -15.80
C THR A 114 1.38 3.45 -16.27
N SER A 115 1.48 4.46 -15.40
CA SER A 115 1.98 5.79 -15.80
C SER A 115 3.46 5.78 -16.22
N ILE A 116 4.24 4.80 -15.76
CA ILE A 116 5.67 4.71 -16.11
C ILE A 116 5.93 4.33 -17.57
N PHE A 117 4.93 3.77 -18.25
CA PHE A 117 4.99 3.51 -19.69
C PHE A 117 4.67 4.74 -20.53
N LEU A 118 4.06 5.77 -19.93
CA LEU A 118 3.58 6.96 -20.61
C LEU A 118 4.55 8.15 -20.49
N ILE A 119 5.44 8.15 -19.50
CA ILE A 119 6.28 9.32 -19.16
C ILE A 119 7.76 8.95 -19.18
N ASP A 120 8.57 9.79 -19.84
CA ASP A 120 10.03 9.68 -19.79
C ASP A 120 10.54 10.07 -18.40
N VAL A 121 10.92 9.04 -17.65
CA VAL A 121 11.06 9.02 -16.19
C VAL A 121 12.14 9.97 -15.66
N CYS A 122 13.22 10.16 -16.43
CA CYS A 122 14.26 11.16 -16.12
C CYS A 122 14.25 12.34 -17.11
N GLY A 123 13.34 12.37 -18.09
CA GLY A 123 13.24 13.45 -19.09
C GLY A 123 12.82 14.80 -18.47
N ILE A 124 12.16 14.78 -17.31
CA ILE A 124 11.72 15.98 -16.60
C ILE A 124 12.85 16.72 -15.87
N LEU A 125 14.01 16.07 -15.68
CA LEU A 125 15.21 16.66 -15.05
C LEU A 125 16.27 17.15 -16.06
N ARG A 126 16.00 17.03 -17.37
CA ARG A 126 16.89 17.48 -18.45
C ARG A 126 16.40 18.79 -19.05
#